data_AF-A0A8X7BVM8-F1
#
_entry.id   AF-A0A8X7BVM8-F1
#
_cell.length_a   1.000
_cell.length_b   1.000
_cell.length_c   1.000
_cell.angle_alpha   90.00
_cell.angle_beta   90.00
_cell.angle_gamma   90.00
#
_symmetry.space_group_name_H-M   'P 1'
#
loop_
_entity.id
_entity.type
_entity.pdbx_description
1 polymer ?
#
loop_
_entity_poly.entity_id
_entity_poly.type
_entity_poly.pdbx_seq_one_letter_code
_entity_poly.pdbx_strand_id
1 'polypeptide(L)'
;MDTCQPDPKSSYMQKYQKHEPMSFSLYIKYKHGDYKPSITYRGPNATKVFYETLKAEALEIKKIYDKKHPIKITDEYDRHFKRTHICHICGFNIKEMPSPYSSKDSGDFQKVIDHDHLLDPSKHESNYRGPAHN
;
A
#
# COMPACT_ATOMS: atom_id res chain seq x y z
N MET A 1 -26.81 -14.96 -46.67
CA MET A 1 -25.95 -14.21 -45.73
C MET A 1 -26.36 -12.76 -45.87
N ASP A 2 -27.37 -12.33 -45.10
CA ASP A 2 -27.95 -10.99 -45.20
C ASP A 2 -27.15 -10.08 -44.26
N THR A 3 -26.26 -9.26 -44.82
CA THR A 3 -25.45 -8.31 -44.05
C THR A 3 -26.32 -7.09 -43.78
N CYS A 4 -26.95 -7.04 -42.60
CA CYS A 4 -27.67 -5.86 -42.09
C CYS A 4 -26.71 -4.68 -41.81
N GLN A 5 -26.06 -4.17 -42.85
CA GLN A 5 -25.25 -2.96 -42.77
C GLN A 5 -26.15 -1.74 -42.93
N PRO A 6 -25.99 -0.71 -42.08
CA PRO A 6 -26.82 0.49 -42.14
C PRO A 6 -26.62 1.24 -43.47
N ASP A 7 -27.71 1.58 -44.15
CA ASP A 7 -27.70 2.36 -45.39
C ASP A 7 -27.44 3.85 -45.08
N PRO A 8 -26.34 4.44 -45.59
CA PRO A 8 -26.01 5.85 -45.37
C PRO A 8 -27.02 6.85 -45.97
N LYS A 9 -27.97 6.40 -46.81
CA LYS A 9 -29.05 7.24 -47.36
C LYS A 9 -30.33 7.21 -46.52
N SER A 10 -30.39 6.39 -45.47
CA SER A 10 -31.55 6.25 -44.58
C SER A 10 -31.18 6.60 -43.15
N SER A 11 -32.14 7.08 -42.35
CA SER A 11 -31.89 7.24 -40.91
C SER A 11 -31.80 5.86 -40.27
N TYR A 12 -30.65 5.51 -39.71
CA TYR A 12 -30.49 4.32 -38.89
C TYR A 12 -30.31 4.72 -37.43
N MET A 13 -30.84 3.92 -36.51
CA MET A 13 -30.69 4.14 -35.07
C MET A 13 -29.67 3.14 -34.53
N GLN A 14 -28.51 3.64 -34.11
CA GLN A 14 -27.50 2.81 -33.47
C GLN A 14 -27.94 2.55 -32.02
N LYS A 15 -28.14 1.29 -31.64
CA LYS A 15 -28.48 0.93 -30.25
C LYS A 15 -27.31 1.31 -29.34
N TYR A 16 -27.53 2.26 -28.44
CA TYR A 16 -26.57 2.69 -27.43
C TYR A 16 -27.10 2.34 -26.04
N GLN A 17 -26.23 1.80 -25.19
CA GLN A 17 -26.51 1.61 -23.76
C GLN A 17 -25.45 2.36 -22.95
N LYS A 18 -25.89 3.33 -22.15
CA LYS A 18 -25.02 4.03 -21.22
C LYS A 18 -24.89 3.21 -19.94
N HIS A 19 -23.71 2.64 -19.72
CA HIS A 19 -23.38 2.00 -18.45
C HIS A 19 -22.64 2.98 -17.55
N GLU A 20 -23.24 3.33 -16.42
CA GLU A 20 -22.59 4.13 -15.39
C GLU A 20 -22.46 3.30 -14.10
N PRO A 21 -21.29 3.30 -13.46
CA PRO A 21 -21.13 2.71 -12.14
C PRO A 21 -22.09 3.37 -11.14
N MET A 22 -22.88 2.54 -10.46
CA MET A 22 -23.89 2.99 -9.49
C MET A 22 -23.56 2.57 -8.06
N SER A 23 -22.50 1.78 -7.85
CA SER A 23 -22.13 1.32 -6.51
C SER A 23 -20.69 0.86 -6.45
N PHE A 24 -20.11 0.89 -5.25
CA PHE A 24 -18.86 0.21 -4.93
C PHE A 24 -18.89 -0.30 -3.49
N SER A 25 -18.00 -1.25 -3.20
CA SER A 25 -17.63 -1.62 -1.83
C SER A 25 -16.12 -1.56 -1.70
N LEU A 26 -15.63 -0.87 -0.68
CA LEU A 26 -14.22 -0.71 -0.37
C LEU A 26 -13.91 -1.41 0.94
N TYR A 27 -12.91 -2.29 0.89
CA TYR A 27 -12.44 -3.05 2.04
C TYR A 27 -10.93 -2.91 2.17
N ILE A 28 -10.49 -2.45 3.34
CA ILE A 28 -9.08 -2.12 3.60
C ILE A 28 -8.56 -3.07 4.68
N LYS A 29 -7.48 -3.77 4.32
CA LYS A 29 -6.78 -4.73 5.18
C LYS A 29 -5.34 -4.31 5.38
N TYR A 30 -4.77 -4.76 6.47
CA TYR A 30 -3.34 -4.65 6.75
C TYR A 30 -2.83 -5.95 7.35
N LYS A 31 -1.51 -6.05 7.56
CA LYS A 31 -0.85 -7.28 8.02
C LYS A 31 -1.48 -7.90 9.28
N HIS A 32 -2.01 -7.06 10.18
CA HIS A 32 -2.52 -7.50 11.49
C HIS A 32 -4.05 -7.58 11.56
N GLY A 33 -4.76 -7.39 10.43
CA GLY A 33 -6.21 -7.61 10.36
C GLY A 33 -6.96 -6.62 9.48
N ASP A 34 -8.22 -6.40 9.84
CA ASP A 34 -9.11 -5.46 9.15
C ASP A 34 -8.94 -4.06 9.74
N TYR A 35 -8.81 -3.05 8.90
CA TYR A 35 -8.68 -1.67 9.37
C TYR A 35 -10.00 -1.17 9.96
N LYS A 36 -11.09 -1.36 9.22
CA LYS A 36 -12.45 -0.95 9.59
C LYS A 36 -13.50 -1.71 8.77
N PRO A 37 -14.79 -1.63 9.15
CA PRO A 37 -15.86 -2.20 8.35
C PRO A 37 -15.85 -1.70 6.90
N SER A 38 -16.26 -2.55 5.96
CA SER A 38 -16.30 -2.20 4.54
C SER A 38 -17.21 -0.99 4.27
N ILE A 39 -16.73 -0.05 3.46
CA ILE A 39 -17.52 1.10 3.02
C ILE A 39 -18.29 0.69 1.78
N THR A 40 -19.62 0.64 1.85
CA THR A 40 -20.48 0.40 0.69
C THR A 40 -21.19 1.68 0.29
N TYR A 41 -21.12 2.03 -0.99
CA TYR A 41 -21.85 3.15 -1.57
C TYR A 41 -22.78 2.64 -2.68
N ARG A 42 -24.01 3.15 -2.72
CA ARG A 42 -24.97 2.94 -3.81
C ARG A 42 -25.63 4.27 -4.13
N GLY A 43 -25.45 4.76 -5.35
CA GLY A 43 -25.96 6.05 -5.78
C GLY A 43 -25.31 6.56 -7.06
N PRO A 44 -25.77 7.71 -7.58
CA PRO A 44 -25.19 8.34 -8.75
C PRO A 44 -23.75 8.81 -8.48
N ASN A 45 -22.96 8.97 -9.55
CA ASN A 45 -21.56 9.42 -9.44
C ASN A 45 -20.65 8.48 -8.62
N ALA A 46 -20.91 7.17 -8.61
CA ALA A 46 -20.15 6.21 -7.80
C ALA A 46 -18.64 6.29 -8.04
N THR A 47 -18.19 6.57 -9.28
CA THR A 47 -16.77 6.77 -9.61
C THR A 47 -16.16 7.95 -8.86
N LYS A 48 -16.84 9.09 -8.79
CA LYS A 48 -16.36 10.28 -8.07
C LYS A 48 -16.31 10.00 -6.58
N VAL A 49 -17.39 9.43 -6.03
CA VAL A 49 -17.47 9.10 -4.60
C VAL A 49 -16.40 8.09 -4.21
N PHE A 50 -16.12 7.10 -5.07
CA PHE A 50 -15.06 6.13 -4.87
C PHE A 50 -13.69 6.81 -4.76
N TYR A 51 -13.36 7.71 -5.68
CA TYR A 51 -12.08 8.42 -5.67
C TYR A 51 -11.91 9.29 -4.41
N GLU A 52 -12.93 10.08 -4.06
CA GLU A 52 -12.89 10.89 -2.84
C GLU A 52 -12.78 10.03 -1.58
N THR A 53 -13.48 8.90 -1.54
CA THR A 53 -13.37 7.93 -0.44
C THR A 53 -11.95 7.40 -0.34
N LEU A 54 -11.34 6.93 -1.43
CA LEU A 54 -9.95 6.46 -1.43
C LEU A 54 -8.97 7.52 -0.95
N LYS A 55 -9.15 8.77 -1.39
CA LYS A 55 -8.29 9.89 -0.98
C LYS A 55 -8.40 10.17 0.52
N ALA A 56 -9.62 10.18 1.05
CA ALA A 56 -9.87 10.35 2.47
C ALA A 56 -9.23 9.21 3.29
N GLU A 57 -9.40 7.96 2.85
CA GLU A 57 -8.78 6.80 3.49
C GLU A 57 -7.26 6.87 3.49
N ALA A 58 -6.65 7.27 2.37
CA ALA A 58 -5.20 7.43 2.28
C ALA A 58 -4.68 8.49 3.27
N LEU A 59 -5.41 9.60 3.47
CA LEU A 59 -5.06 10.62 4.45
C LEU A 59 -5.17 10.11 5.89
N GLU A 60 -6.20 9.32 6.22
CA GLU A 60 -6.32 8.71 7.54
C GLU A 60 -5.21 7.68 7.79
N ILE A 61 -4.91 6.83 6.81
CA ILE A 61 -3.82 5.86 6.89
C ILE A 61 -2.48 6.58 7.08
N LYS A 62 -2.24 7.69 6.36
CA LYS A 62 -1.03 8.51 6.54
C LYS A 62 -0.88 8.96 8.00
N LYS A 63 -1.96 9.43 8.65
CA LYS A 63 -1.92 9.83 10.06
C LYS A 63 -1.52 8.69 11.00
N ILE A 64 -1.81 7.44 10.64
CA ILE A 64 -1.37 6.26 11.40
C ILE A 64 0.14 6.09 11.25
N TYR A 65 0.66 6.13 10.01
CA TYR A 65 2.09 5.98 9.74
C TYR A 65 2.94 7.15 10.23
N ASP A 66 2.38 8.37 10.30
CA ASP A 66 3.06 9.55 10.83
C ASP A 66 3.29 9.47 12.35
N LYS A 67 2.57 8.60 13.07
CA LYS A 67 2.78 8.38 14.50
C LYS A 67 4.12 7.69 14.72
N LYS A 68 5.03 8.38 15.42
CA LYS A 68 6.30 7.80 15.83
C LYS A 68 6.07 6.83 16.98
N HIS A 69 6.15 5.54 16.69
CA HIS A 69 6.16 4.50 17.71
C HIS A 69 7.60 4.22 18.17
N PRO A 70 7.86 4.03 19.46
CA PRO A 70 9.18 3.62 19.92
C PRO A 70 9.50 2.22 19.40
N ILE A 71 10.77 2.00 19.08
CA ILE A 71 11.28 0.67 18.74
C ILE A 71 11.43 -0.11 20.05
N LYS A 72 10.72 -1.22 20.16
CA LYS A 72 10.87 -2.17 21.27
C LYS A 72 11.69 -3.34 20.77
N ILE A 73 12.92 -3.44 21.25
CA ILE A 73 13.88 -4.47 20.86
C ILE A 73 14.21 -5.34 22.07
N THR A 74 14.21 -6.66 21.87
CA THR A 74 14.67 -7.63 22.88
C THR A 74 16.18 -7.84 22.75
N ASP A 75 16.82 -8.40 23.76
CA ASP A 75 18.26 -8.70 23.73
C ASP A 75 18.64 -9.63 22.56
N GLU A 76 17.74 -10.55 22.20
CA GLU A 76 17.93 -11.43 21.05
C GLU A 76 17.95 -10.64 19.74
N TYR A 77 17.00 -9.74 19.54
CA TYR A 77 16.92 -8.92 18.33
C TYR A 77 18.04 -7.89 18.23
N ASP A 78 18.47 -7.33 19.35
CA ASP A 78 19.64 -6.46 19.40
C ASP A 78 20.91 -7.23 18.99
N ARG A 79 21.10 -8.45 19.50
CA ARG A 79 22.19 -9.33 19.08
C ARG A 79 22.09 -9.70 17.60
N HIS A 80 20.89 -10.00 17.10
CA HIS A 80 20.66 -10.26 15.68
C HIS A 80 21.07 -9.05 14.84
N PHE A 81 20.56 -7.87 15.17
CA PHE A 81 20.86 -6.62 14.48
C PHE A 81 22.37 -6.34 14.47
N LYS A 82 23.06 -6.50 15.61
CA LYS A 82 24.52 -6.29 15.70
C LYS A 82 25.30 -7.26 14.82
N ARG A 83 24.93 -8.55 14.80
CA ARG A 83 25.67 -9.61 14.12
C ARG A 83 25.52 -9.60 12.60
N THR A 84 24.33 -9.35 12.08
CA THR A 84 24.09 -9.45 10.63
C THR A 84 24.28 -8.09 9.93
N HIS A 85 24.76 -8.17 8.69
CA HIS A 85 24.83 -7.05 7.76
C HIS A 85 23.95 -7.28 6.52
N ILE A 86 23.16 -8.36 6.53
CA ILE A 86 22.25 -8.67 5.44
C ILE A 86 20.97 -7.86 5.64
N CYS A 87 20.64 -7.02 4.66
CA CYS A 87 19.38 -6.30 4.63
C CYS A 87 18.23 -7.30 4.48
N HIS A 88 17.26 -7.26 5.39
CA HIS A 88 16.11 -8.17 5.34
C HIS A 88 15.11 -7.84 4.23
N ILE A 89 15.22 -6.64 3.61
CA ILE A 89 14.34 -6.19 2.51
C ILE A 89 14.87 -6.70 1.17
N CYS A 90 16.14 -6.44 0.84
CA CYS A 90 16.70 -6.77 -0.47
C CYS A 90 17.67 -7.97 -0.46
N GLY A 91 18.02 -8.51 0.72
CA GLY A 91 18.90 -9.67 0.86
C GLY A 91 20.40 -9.38 0.64
N PHE A 92 20.77 -8.13 0.39
CA PHE A 92 22.16 -7.76 0.12
C PHE A 92 22.93 -7.33 1.38
N ASN A 93 24.25 -7.39 1.30
CA ASN A 93 25.13 -6.94 2.37
C ASN A 93 25.23 -5.40 2.37
N ILE A 94 24.75 -4.80 3.46
CA ILE A 94 24.68 -3.35 3.68
C ILE A 94 26.03 -2.66 3.60
N LYS A 95 27.12 -3.36 3.91
CA LYS A 95 28.47 -2.79 3.86
C LYS A 95 29.11 -2.83 2.48
N GLU A 96 28.62 -3.69 1.59
CA GLU A 96 29.26 -3.98 0.30
C GLU A 96 28.57 -3.29 -0.85
N MET A 97 27.24 -3.16 -0.78
CA MET A 97 26.46 -2.54 -1.83
C MET A 97 25.34 -1.66 -1.26
N PRO A 98 25.04 -0.53 -1.92
CA PRO A 98 23.90 0.29 -1.55
C PRO A 98 22.59 -0.44 -1.83
N SER A 99 21.50 0.05 -1.25
CA SER A 99 20.18 -0.49 -1.57
C SER A 99 19.87 -0.32 -3.07
N PRO A 100 19.30 -1.34 -3.73
CA PRO A 100 18.92 -1.27 -5.14
C PRO A 100 17.74 -0.30 -5.40
N TYR A 101 17.10 0.17 -4.32
CA TYR A 101 15.98 1.10 -4.35
C TYR A 101 16.39 2.55 -4.07
N SER A 102 17.64 2.77 -3.68
CA SER A 102 18.18 4.09 -3.36
C SER A 102 18.57 4.82 -4.65
N SER A 103 18.53 6.15 -4.62
CA SER A 103 19.08 6.98 -5.69
C SER A 103 20.56 6.63 -5.90
N LYS A 104 21.03 6.58 -7.16
CA LYS A 104 22.43 6.18 -7.45
C LYS A 104 23.49 7.05 -6.76
N ASP A 105 23.12 8.25 -6.33
CA ASP A 105 24.01 9.22 -5.68
C ASP A 105 24.04 9.11 -4.14
N SER A 106 23.11 8.35 -3.55
CA SER A 106 23.10 8.05 -2.11
C SER A 106 23.80 6.72 -1.90
N GLY A 107 25.10 6.76 -1.60
CA GLY A 107 25.85 5.60 -1.10
C GLY A 107 25.26 5.16 0.25
N ASP A 108 24.20 4.38 0.19
CA ASP A 108 23.43 3.97 1.36
C ASP A 108 24.01 2.70 1.99
N PHE A 109 25.07 2.90 2.76
CA PHE A 109 25.74 1.85 3.53
C PHE A 109 25.36 1.90 5.02
N GLN A 110 24.37 2.71 5.39
CA GLN A 110 23.98 2.87 6.79
C GLN A 110 23.01 1.76 7.18
N LYS A 111 23.40 0.98 8.19
CA LYS A 111 22.53 -0.05 8.76
C LYS A 111 21.53 0.57 9.73
N VAL A 112 20.24 0.47 9.41
CA VAL A 112 19.12 0.94 10.24
C VAL A 112 18.26 -0.22 10.74
N ILE A 113 17.55 0.00 11.84
CA ILE A 113 16.58 -0.96 12.39
C ILE A 113 15.23 -0.69 11.73
N ASP A 114 14.78 -1.63 10.89
CA ASP A 114 13.41 -1.62 10.42
C ASP A 114 12.46 -2.21 11.47
N HIS A 115 11.29 -1.60 11.59
CA HIS A 115 10.27 -2.00 12.55
C HIS A 115 8.86 -1.74 12.03
N ASP A 116 7.89 -2.43 12.60
CA ASP A 116 6.48 -2.27 12.25
C ASP A 116 5.87 -1.05 12.94
N HIS A 117 5.56 -0.01 12.16
CA HIS A 117 4.92 1.21 12.64
C HIS A 117 3.43 1.01 12.99
N LEU A 118 2.83 -0.12 12.62
CA LEU A 118 1.42 -0.41 12.90
C LEU A 118 1.23 -1.22 14.19
N LEU A 119 2.31 -1.77 14.75
CA LEU A 119 2.25 -2.48 16.02
C LEU A 119 2.36 -1.50 17.18
N ASP A 120 1.39 -1.57 18.10
CA ASP A 120 1.47 -0.87 19.38
C ASP A 120 2.55 -1.54 20.25
N PRO A 121 3.68 -0.86 20.57
CA PRO A 121 4.76 -1.46 21.34
C PRO A 121 4.36 -1.85 22.77
N SER A 122 3.24 -1.32 23.28
CA SER A 122 2.68 -1.70 24.58
C SER A 122 1.96 -3.06 24.55
N LYS A 123 1.51 -3.51 23.37
CA LYS A 123 0.72 -4.73 23.18
C LYS A 123 1.52 -5.90 22.60
N HIS A 124 2.75 -5.65 22.17
CA HIS A 124 3.62 -6.64 21.56
C HIS A 124 4.97 -6.72 22.28
N GLU A 125 5.61 -7.87 22.22
CA GLU A 125 6.94 -8.09 22.80
C GLU A 125 8.02 -7.28 22.06
N SER A 126 7.87 -7.14 20.74
CA SER A 126 8.77 -6.40 19.87
C SER A 126 8.02 -5.95 18.60
N ASN A 127 8.44 -4.83 18.01
CA ASN A 127 8.05 -4.42 16.67
C ASN A 127 9.19 -4.52 15.66
N TYR A 128 10.31 -5.15 16.03
CA TYR A 128 11.46 -5.37 15.18
C TYR A 128 11.14 -6.23 13.95
N ARG A 129 11.65 -5.82 12.78
CA ARG A 129 11.57 -6.62 11.53
C ARG A 129 12.94 -7.13 11.11
N GLY A 130 13.95 -6.27 11.14
CA GLY A 130 15.28 -6.65 10.71
C GLY A 130 16.21 -5.46 10.51
N PRO A 131 17.50 -5.71 10.21
CA PRO A 131 18.38 -4.69 9.68
C PRO A 131 18.01 -4.36 8.24
N ALA A 132 18.12 -3.10 7.86
CA ALA A 132 17.91 -2.64 6.49
C ALA A 132 18.97 -1.59 6.11
N HIS A 133 19.07 -1.33 4.80
CA HIS A 133 19.66 -0.09 4.28
C HIS A 133 18.77 1.10 4.68
N ASN A 134 19.33 2.30 4.79
CA ASN A 134 18.59 3.55 5.02
C ASN A 134 18.13 4.04 3.61
#